data_AF-A0A947XLK1-F1
#
_entry.id   AF-A0A947XLK1-F1
#
_cell.length_a   1.000
_cell.length_b   1.000
_cell.length_c   1.000
_cell.angle_alpha   90.00
_cell.angle_beta   90.00
_cell.angle_gamma   90.00
#
_symmetry.space_group_name_H-M   'P 1'
#
loop_
_entity.id
_entity.type
_entity.pdbx_description
1 polymer ?
#
loop_
_entity_poly.entity_id
_entity_poly.type
_entity_poly.pdbx_seq_one_letter_code
_entity_poly.pdbx_strand_id
1 'polypeptide(L)'
;MDRLIKENLESLLQETSNTKRLGRRIISLAGFLSPSEPPEHLQEQLSNLSRLLIQQDAFDALLEPVTLMSRAGLTHTLDAHAMRAMLASLEEARKQIAALEDINYAQLISWLVSLAVSRKIIRLKTAE
;
A
#
# COMPACT_ATOMS: atom_id res chain seq x y z
N MET A 1 23.41 4.09 1.69
CA MET A 1 22.16 3.63 1.02
C MET A 1 21.75 2.27 1.56
N ASP A 2 22.66 1.29 1.54
CA ASP A 2 22.38 -0.10 1.95
C ASP A 2 21.92 -0.27 3.41
N ARG A 3 22.41 0.57 4.33
CA ARG A 3 21.95 0.57 5.73
C ARG A 3 20.45 0.90 5.88
N LEU A 4 19.96 1.88 5.13
CA LEU A 4 18.54 2.27 5.14
C LEU A 4 17.65 1.20 4.50
N ILE A 5 18.14 0.53 3.45
CA ILE A 5 17.44 -0.58 2.80
C ILE A 5 17.30 -1.75 3.78
N LYS A 6 18.38 -2.08 4.50
CA LYS A 6 18.38 -3.10 5.54
C LYS A 6 17.38 -2.78 6.66
N GLU A 7 17.40 -1.56 7.19
CA GLU A 7 16.46 -1.12 8.25
C GLU A 7 15.00 -1.17 7.79
N ASN A 8 14.71 -0.83 6.52
CA ASN A 8 13.36 -0.93 5.96
C ASN A 8 12.92 -2.39 5.76
N LEU A 9 13.81 -3.29 5.33
CA LEU A 9 13.53 -4.72 5.23
C LEU A 9 13.28 -5.36 6.59
N GLU A 10 14.10 -5.04 7.59
CA GLU A 10 13.90 -5.51 8.97
C GLU A 10 12.58 -5.01 9.54
N SER A 11 12.24 -3.73 9.31
CA SER A 11 10.94 -3.16 9.71
C SER A 11 9.77 -3.85 9.02
N LEU A 12 9.93 -4.20 7.73
CA LEU A 12 8.91 -4.86 6.93
C LEU A 12 8.69 -6.33 7.38
N LEU A 13 9.74 -7.01 7.87
CA LEU A 13 9.63 -8.35 8.44
C LEU A 13 9.00 -8.36 9.85
N GLN A 14 9.03 -7.23 10.56
CA GLN A 14 8.41 -7.07 11.88
C GLN A 14 6.93 -6.61 11.80
N GLU A 15 6.49 -6.10 10.65
CA GLU A 15 5.10 -5.68 10.45
C GLU A 15 4.18 -6.90 10.24
N THR A 16 3.27 -7.12 11.20
CA THR A 16 2.32 -8.25 11.18
C THR A 16 0.97 -7.91 10.52
N SER A 17 0.74 -6.63 10.19
CA SER A 17 -0.52 -6.14 9.62
C SER A 17 -0.34 -5.57 8.21
N ASN A 18 -1.21 -5.99 7.29
CA ASN A 18 -1.29 -5.46 5.92
C ASN A 18 -1.80 -4.01 5.94
N THR A 19 -0.89 -3.06 6.09
CA THR A 19 -1.19 -1.63 6.14
C THR A 19 -0.81 -0.92 4.84
N LYS A 20 -1.41 0.26 4.60
CA LYS A 20 -0.98 1.15 3.51
C LYS A 20 0.53 1.45 3.57
N ARG A 21 1.07 1.56 4.79
CA ARG A 21 2.50 1.79 5.06
C ARG A 21 3.35 0.62 4.55
N LEU A 22 2.95 -0.61 4.85
CA LEU A 22 3.62 -1.82 4.35
C LEU A 22 3.65 -1.83 2.82
N GLY A 23 2.52 -1.55 2.18
CA GLY A 23 2.43 -1.48 0.72
C GLY A 23 3.40 -0.46 0.11
N ARG A 24 3.43 0.77 0.65
CA ARG A 24 4.36 1.83 0.18
C ARG A 24 5.83 1.43 0.35
N ARG A 25 6.17 0.74 1.45
CA ARG A 25 7.51 0.20 1.70
C ARG A 25 7.90 -0.86 0.67
N ILE A 26 7.01 -1.79 0.35
CA ILE A 26 7.23 -2.81 -0.67
C ILE A 26 7.51 -2.17 -2.03
N ILE A 27 6.67 -1.22 -2.48
CA ILE A 27 6.84 -0.52 -3.75
C ILE A 27 8.19 0.23 -3.80
N SER A 28 8.52 0.92 -2.71
CA SER A 28 9.79 1.66 -2.62
C SER A 28 11.00 0.73 -2.65
N LEU A 29 10.96 -0.37 -1.89
CA LEU A 29 12.03 -1.37 -1.87
C LEU A 29 12.18 -2.06 -3.22
N ALA A 30 11.08 -2.38 -3.90
CA ALA A 30 11.11 -2.93 -5.26
C ALA A 30 11.84 -1.97 -6.22
N GLY A 31 11.53 -0.67 -6.18
CA GLY A 31 12.21 0.34 -6.98
C GLY A 31 13.71 0.47 -6.70
N PHE A 32 14.15 0.31 -5.45
CA PHE A 32 15.57 0.38 -5.10
C PHE A 32 16.34 -0.94 -5.37
N LEU A 33 15.69 -2.08 -5.18
CA LEU A 33 16.31 -3.40 -5.19
C LEU A 33 16.26 -4.10 -6.54
N SER A 34 15.37 -3.74 -7.45
CA SER A 34 15.27 -4.41 -8.75
C SER A 34 16.41 -3.94 -9.67
N PRO A 35 17.40 -4.80 -10.02
CA PRO A 35 18.44 -4.48 -10.99
C PRO A 35 18.01 -4.79 -12.44
N SER A 36 16.94 -5.58 -12.58
CA SER A 36 16.34 -6.10 -13.82
C SER A 36 14.82 -6.05 -13.68
N GLU A 37 14.10 -6.29 -14.76
CA GLU A 37 12.64 -6.43 -14.71
C GLU A 37 12.24 -7.56 -13.75
N PRO A 38 11.26 -7.31 -12.86
CA PRO A 38 10.68 -8.36 -12.03
C PRO A 38 9.95 -9.40 -12.91
N PRO A 39 9.84 -10.66 -12.46
CA PRO A 39 8.95 -11.64 -13.10
C PRO A 39 7.54 -11.07 -13.31
N GLU A 40 6.91 -11.38 -14.45
CA GLU A 40 5.61 -10.81 -14.86
C GLU A 40 4.55 -10.86 -13.74
N HIS A 41 4.37 -12.02 -13.10
CA HIS A 41 3.41 -12.17 -12.00
C HIS A 41 3.69 -11.26 -10.79
N LEU A 42 4.97 -10.96 -10.50
CA LEU A 42 5.32 -10.01 -9.43
C LEU A 42 5.13 -8.58 -9.90
N GLN A 43 5.37 -8.30 -11.18
CA GLN A 43 5.12 -7.00 -11.78
C GLN A 43 3.62 -6.65 -11.73
N GLU A 44 2.76 -7.61 -12.05
CA GLU A 44 1.30 -7.50 -11.92
C GLU A 44 0.89 -7.24 -10.48
N GLN A 45 1.43 -8.01 -9.52
CA GLN A 45 1.15 -7.78 -8.10
C GLN A 45 1.63 -6.41 -7.60
N LEU A 46 2.79 -5.92 -8.06
CA LEU A 46 3.28 -4.58 -7.73
C LEU A 46 2.42 -3.48 -8.37
N SER A 47 1.95 -3.69 -9.59
CA SER A 47 1.03 -2.78 -10.28
C SER A 47 -0.33 -2.71 -9.55
N ASN A 48 -0.88 -3.86 -9.16
CA ASN A 48 -2.11 -3.96 -8.39
C ASN A 48 -1.95 -3.31 -7.01
N LEU A 49 -0.82 -3.53 -6.34
CA LEU A 49 -0.49 -2.88 -5.06
C LEU A 49 -0.38 -1.36 -5.20
N SER A 50 0.27 -0.86 -6.25
CA SER A 50 0.36 0.57 -6.53
C SER A 50 -1.04 1.17 -6.75
N ARG A 51 -1.87 0.51 -7.56
CA ARG A 51 -3.25 0.94 -7.81
C ARG A 51 -4.09 0.94 -6.53
N LEU A 52 -3.96 -0.09 -5.70
CA LEU A 52 -4.64 -0.18 -4.40
C LEU A 52 -4.30 1.01 -3.52
N LEU A 53 -3.01 1.36 -3.40
CA LEU A 53 -2.57 2.48 -2.57
C LEU A 53 -3.13 3.82 -3.06
N ILE A 54 -3.15 4.05 -4.38
CA ILE A 54 -3.71 5.26 -4.98
C ILE A 54 -5.22 5.38 -4.69
N GLN A 55 -5.97 4.30 -4.89
CA GLN A 55 -7.41 4.28 -4.61
C GLN A 55 -7.70 4.48 -3.12
N GLN A 56 -6.88 3.88 -2.26
CA GLN A 56 -6.94 4.07 -0.82
C GLN A 56 -6.65 5.52 -0.40
N ASP A 57 -5.73 6.22 -1.07
CA ASP A 57 -5.47 7.65 -0.83
C ASP A 57 -6.64 8.51 -1.32
N ALA A 58 -7.20 8.19 -2.49
CA ALA A 58 -8.37 8.89 -3.03
C ALA A 58 -9.59 8.73 -2.12
N PHE A 59 -9.80 7.53 -1.56
CA PHE A 59 -10.86 7.27 -0.59
C PHE A 59 -10.67 8.11 0.69
N ASP A 60 -9.45 8.16 1.24
CA ASP A 60 -9.16 8.97 2.43
C ASP A 60 -9.41 10.46 2.17
N ALA A 61 -9.03 10.96 1.00
CA ALA A 61 -9.27 12.35 0.60
C ALA A 61 -10.76 12.68 0.44
N LEU A 62 -11.59 11.72 0.03
CA LEU A 62 -13.05 11.87 -0.01
C LEU A 62 -13.68 11.78 1.39
N LEU A 63 -13.10 10.98 2.29
CA LEU A 63 -13.58 10.78 3.64
C LEU A 63 -13.27 11.98 4.55
N GLU A 64 -12.09 12.58 4.43
CA GLU A 64 -11.63 13.70 5.24
C GLU A 64 -12.66 14.84 5.36
N PRO A 65 -13.17 15.43 4.26
CA PRO A 65 -14.17 16.50 4.37
C PRO A 65 -15.45 16.03 5.05
N VAL A 66 -15.93 14.80 4.80
CA VAL A 66 -17.11 14.25 5.48
C VAL A 66 -16.88 14.16 7.00
N THR A 67 -15.70 13.71 7.43
CA THR A 67 -15.36 13.62 8.85
C THR A 67 -15.22 14.98 9.52
N LEU A 68 -14.62 15.97 8.85
CA LEU A 68 -14.50 17.34 9.35
C LEU A 68 -15.88 17.99 9.54
N MET A 69 -16.77 17.79 8.59
CA MET A 69 -18.12 18.33 8.65
C MET A 69 -18.97 17.68 9.75
N SER A 70 -18.85 16.37 9.91
CA SER A 70 -19.48 15.63 11.02
C SER A 70 -19.01 16.15 12.37
N ARG A 71 -17.69 16.33 12.55
CA ARG A 71 -17.10 16.87 13.79
C ARG A 71 -17.53 18.31 14.09
N ALA A 72 -17.73 19.13 13.05
CA ALA A 72 -18.15 20.51 13.19
C ALA A 72 -19.67 20.66 13.41
N GLY A 73 -20.46 19.57 13.37
CA GLY A 73 -21.92 19.62 13.44
C GLY A 73 -22.56 20.29 12.22
N LEU A 74 -21.82 20.45 11.12
CA LEU A 74 -22.22 21.15 9.89
C LEU A 74 -22.88 20.21 8.87
N THR A 75 -23.17 18.97 9.26
CA THR A 75 -23.90 18.01 8.42
C THR A 75 -25.29 18.48 8.03
N HIS A 76 -25.89 19.38 8.83
CA HIS A 76 -27.23 19.92 8.62
C HIS A 76 -27.26 21.18 7.73
N THR A 77 -26.09 21.79 7.45
CA THR A 77 -26.01 23.04 6.66
C THR A 77 -25.78 22.79 5.17
N LEU A 78 -25.48 21.55 4.78
CA LEU A 78 -25.38 21.15 3.38
C LEU A 78 -26.74 20.80 2.80
N ASP A 79 -26.90 21.12 1.51
CA ASP A 79 -27.98 20.54 0.71
C ASP A 79 -27.95 19.00 0.82
N ALA A 80 -29.10 18.42 1.15
CA ALA A 80 -29.27 16.97 1.28
C ALA A 80 -28.94 16.22 -0.02
N HIS A 81 -28.96 16.90 -1.17
CA HIS A 81 -28.49 16.35 -2.45
C HIS A 81 -26.96 16.26 -2.49
N ALA A 82 -26.25 17.32 -2.10
CA ALA A 82 -24.78 17.34 -2.07
C ALA A 82 -24.20 16.28 -1.11
N MET A 83 -24.80 16.13 0.08
CA MET A 83 -24.40 15.08 1.03
C MET A 83 -24.57 13.68 0.45
N ARG A 84 -25.69 13.42 -0.26
CA ARG A 84 -25.94 12.14 -0.93
C ARG A 84 -24.94 11.87 -2.06
N ALA A 85 -24.59 12.89 -2.84
CA ALA A 85 -23.59 12.76 -3.89
C ALA A 85 -22.20 12.42 -3.31
N MET A 86 -21.78 13.09 -2.23
CA MET A 86 -20.51 12.78 -1.56
C MET A 86 -20.46 11.35 -1.01
N LEU A 87 -21.53 10.90 -0.35
CA LEU A 87 -21.62 9.52 0.15
C LEU A 87 -21.62 8.49 -0.98
N ALA A 88 -22.28 8.79 -2.10
CA ALA A 88 -22.25 7.93 -3.28
C ALA A 88 -20.84 7.82 -3.88
N SER A 89 -20.10 8.93 -3.97
CA SER A 89 -18.69 8.92 -4.41
C SER A 89 -17.80 8.12 -3.45
N LEU A 90 -18.03 8.22 -2.14
CA LEU A 90 -17.28 7.46 -1.13
C LEU A 90 -17.56 5.94 -1.26
N GLU A 91 -18.82 5.56 -1.42
CA GLU A 91 -19.21 4.15 -1.59
C GLU A 91 -18.68 3.57 -2.91
N GLU A 92 -18.66 4.36 -3.98
CA GLU A 92 -18.07 3.96 -5.26
C GLU A 92 -16.56 3.73 -5.13
N ALA A 93 -15.84 4.65 -4.48
CA ALA A 93 -14.42 4.47 -4.19
C ALA A 93 -14.16 3.21 -3.33
N ARG A 94 -15.04 2.93 -2.35
CA ARG A 94 -14.96 1.70 -1.54
C ARG A 94 -15.11 0.43 -2.38
N LYS A 95 -16.05 0.42 -3.33
CA LYS A 95 -16.26 -0.72 -4.24
C LYS A 95 -15.08 -0.95 -5.15
N GLN A 96 -14.48 0.12 -5.67
CA GLN A 96 -13.29 0.04 -6.52
C GLN A 96 -12.10 -0.58 -5.78
N ILE A 97 -11.91 -0.22 -4.51
CA ILE A 97 -10.89 -0.84 -3.65
C ILE A 97 -11.18 -2.33 -3.44
N ALA A 98 -12.43 -2.70 -3.18
CA ALA A 98 -12.83 -4.08 -2.94
C ALA A 98 -12.81 -4.97 -4.19
N ALA A 99 -12.84 -4.38 -5.39
CA ALA A 99 -12.79 -5.09 -6.66
C ALA A 99 -11.35 -5.43 -7.11
N LEU A 100 -10.33 -4.95 -6.39
CA LEU A 100 -8.94 -5.30 -6.70
C LEU A 100 -8.62 -6.73 -6.28
N GLU A 101 -7.79 -7.38 -7.08
CA GLU A 101 -7.31 -8.73 -6.81
C GLU A 101 -6.47 -8.80 -5.53
N ASP A 102 -6.50 -9.96 -4.89
CA ASP A 102 -5.73 -10.22 -3.68
C ASP A 102 -4.22 -10.15 -3.98
N ILE A 103 -3.50 -9.38 -3.15
CA ILE A 103 -2.07 -9.20 -3.26
C ILE A 103 -1.37 -10.18 -2.33
N ASN A 104 -0.47 -11.00 -2.87
CA ASN A 104 0.33 -11.91 -2.06
C ASN A 104 1.54 -11.19 -1.44
N TYR A 105 1.30 -10.50 -0.32
CA TYR A 105 2.34 -9.78 0.41
C TYR A 105 3.53 -10.66 0.80
N ALA A 106 3.29 -11.91 1.21
CA ALA A 106 4.36 -12.82 1.59
C ALA A 106 5.31 -13.13 0.42
N GLN A 107 4.76 -13.31 -0.79
CA GLN A 107 5.54 -13.55 -2.00
C GLN A 107 6.37 -12.32 -2.37
N LEU A 108 5.78 -11.12 -2.35
CA LEU A 108 6.49 -9.86 -2.61
C LEU A 108 7.65 -9.64 -1.61
N ILE A 109 7.40 -9.90 -0.33
CA ILE A 109 8.41 -9.76 0.73
C ILE A 109 9.55 -10.78 0.54
N SER A 110 9.23 -12.05 0.29
CA SER A 110 10.23 -13.10 0.06
C SER A 110 11.12 -12.79 -1.14
N TRP A 111 10.54 -12.24 -2.20
CA TRP A 111 11.28 -11.79 -3.38
C TRP A 111 12.22 -10.62 -3.05
N LEU A 112 11.75 -9.60 -2.33
CA LEU A 112 12.59 -8.47 -1.90
C LEU A 112 13.76 -8.90 -1.00
N VAL A 113 13.53 -9.83 -0.08
CA VAL A 113 14.59 -10.41 0.76
C VAL A 113 15.63 -11.14 -0.10
N SER A 114 15.18 -11.92 -1.09
CA SER A 114 16.08 -12.64 -2.01
C SER A 114 16.97 -11.68 -2.80
N LEU A 115 16.41 -10.56 -3.28
CA LEU A 115 17.17 -9.50 -3.96
C LEU A 115 18.17 -8.80 -3.02
N ALA A 116 17.79 -8.54 -1.77
CA ALA A 116 18.67 -7.92 -0.80
C ALA A 116 19.85 -8.84 -0.42
N VAL A 117 19.62 -10.15 -0.38
CA VAL A 117 20.66 -11.16 -0.14
C VAL A 117 21.61 -11.27 -1.33
N SER A 118 21.10 -11.31 -2.57
CA SER A 118 21.94 -11.37 -3.77
C SER A 118 22.85 -10.15 -3.92
N ARG A 119 22.39 -8.97 -3.49
CA ARG A 119 23.17 -7.74 -3.41
C ARG A 119 24.07 -7.63 -2.17
N LYS A 120 24.12 -8.66 -1.31
CA LYS A 120 24.88 -8.68 -0.04
C LYS A 120 24.49 -7.57 0.96
N ILE A 121 23.30 -7.01 0.84
CA ILE A 121 22.75 -5.98 1.74
C ILE A 121 22.33 -6.61 3.08
N ILE A 122 21.77 -7.81 3.02
CA ILE A 122 21.39 -8.61 4.20
C ILE A 122 22.14 -9.93 4.14
N ARG A 123 22.66 -10.38 5.28
CA ARG A 123 23.15 -11.74 5.46
C ARG A 123 22.07 -12.53 6.16
N LEU A 124 21.37 -13.39 5.42
CA LEU A 124 20.63 -14.47 6.04
C LEU A 124 21.67 -15.38 6.71
N LYS A 125 21.58 -15.51 8.04
CA LYS A 125 22.31 -16.55 8.75
C LYS A 125 21.62 -17.85 8.34
N THR A 126 22.15 -18.56 7.35
CA THR A 126 21.78 -19.95 7.11
C THR A 126 21.97 -20.66 8.44
N ALA A 127 20.86 -21.06 9.06
CA ALA A 127 20.91 -22.00 10.16
C ALA A 127 21.43 -23.31 9.56
N GLU A 128 22.71 -23.59 9.79
CA GLU A 128 23.24 -24.95 9.77
C GLU A 128 22.60 -25.77 10.89
#